data_AF-A0A2Z6LKE2-F1
#
_entry.id   AF-A0A2Z6LKE2-F1
#
_cell.length_a   1.000
_cell.length_b   1.000
_cell.length_c   1.000
_cell.angle_alpha   90.00
_cell.angle_beta   90.00
_cell.angle_gamma   90.00
#
_symmetry.space_group_name_H-M   'P 1'
#
loop_
_entity.id
_entity.type
_entity.pdbx_description
1 polymer ?
#
loop_
_entity_poly.entity_id
_entity_poly.type
_entity_poly.pdbx_seq_one_letter_code
_entity_poly.pdbx_strand_id
1 'polypeptide(L)'
;TSGSNLFHGGSSGRRQEISPVTEYTSRYGKISLEAGSSSKSKEMSRLMLNPAKNHKPETYEDLKLDGSSLLLSSLEMHLPRHLLRAPRDQKFTYMRDILHDYVPPALRSRDQMQKEYREKIMSSYQPLHQELYTIDPVALFVPTFLKAINDNTEKSFRSIMSEPAPGIFTFEMLQPRFCELLISEVEHFEKWVDRTKFTVMRPNTMNQYGAVLDDFGLQPMLNKLMEDFISPLSKVFYAELGGSTLDSHHGFIVEFGLHKDVEMGKSYA
;
A
#
# COMPACT_ATOMS: atom_id res chain seq x y z
N THR A 1 -21.90 42.11 47.32
CA THR A 1 -21.25 42.38 48.61
C THR A 1 -21.41 41.16 49.48
N SER A 2 -20.31 40.67 50.08
CA SER A 2 -20.27 39.55 51.05
C SER A 2 -20.70 38.18 50.45
N GLY A 3 -20.04 37.04 50.70
CA GLY A 3 -19.20 36.67 51.83
C GLY A 3 -20.08 36.32 53.04
N SER A 4 -19.80 35.30 53.86
CA SER A 4 -18.86 34.17 53.82
C SER A 4 -19.15 33.34 55.08
N ASN A 5 -18.62 32.10 55.17
CA ASN A 5 -18.39 31.38 56.44
C ASN A 5 -19.64 30.87 57.23
N LEU A 6 -19.58 29.86 58.11
CA LEU A 6 -18.63 28.73 58.33
C LEU A 6 -19.39 27.67 59.19
N PHE A 7 -19.24 26.38 58.85
CA PHE A 7 -19.04 25.19 59.71
C PHE A 7 -19.71 25.04 61.10
N HIS A 8 -20.20 23.82 61.38
CA HIS A 8 -19.84 22.84 62.43
C HIS A 8 -20.71 21.58 62.16
N GLY A 9 -20.38 20.29 62.33
CA GLY A 9 -19.18 19.48 62.67
C GLY A 9 -19.68 18.00 62.84
N GLY A 10 -18.93 16.90 62.72
CA GLY A 10 -17.49 16.62 62.50
C GLY A 10 -17.22 15.09 62.60
N SER A 11 -16.00 14.69 63.01
CA SER A 11 -15.56 13.32 63.38
C SER A 11 -15.21 12.28 62.31
N SER A 12 -13.90 12.05 62.18
CA SER A 12 -13.18 10.76 62.10
C SER A 12 -13.59 9.66 61.09
N GLY A 13 -12.72 9.41 60.11
CA GLY A 13 -12.81 8.23 59.23
C GLY A 13 -11.70 8.17 58.18
N ARG A 14 -10.53 7.59 58.51
CA ARG A 14 -9.40 7.47 57.59
C ARG A 14 -9.60 6.27 56.66
N ARG A 15 -9.88 6.48 55.36
CA ARG A 15 -9.87 5.42 54.35
C ARG A 15 -9.26 5.93 53.04
N GLN A 16 -8.28 5.19 52.52
CA GLN A 16 -7.72 5.42 51.19
C GLN A 16 -8.67 4.80 50.16
N GLU A 17 -8.99 5.53 49.10
CA GLU A 17 -9.73 4.97 47.97
C GLU A 17 -8.78 4.28 46.99
N ILE A 18 -9.21 3.11 46.54
CA ILE A 18 -8.50 2.23 45.60
C ILE A 18 -9.34 2.24 44.32
N SER A 19 -8.75 2.63 43.18
CA SER A 19 -9.41 2.49 41.89
C SER A 19 -9.55 1.01 41.50
N PRO A 20 -10.71 0.58 40.95
CA PRO A 20 -10.97 -0.83 40.72
C PRO A 20 -10.20 -1.39 39.53
N VAL A 21 -9.59 -2.55 39.74
CA VAL A 21 -9.07 -3.43 38.69
C VAL A 21 -10.25 -4.18 38.06
N THR A 22 -10.29 -4.28 36.73
CA THR A 22 -11.19 -5.21 36.04
C THR A 22 -10.34 -6.17 35.20
N GLU A 23 -10.38 -7.45 35.54
CA GLU A 23 -9.60 -8.50 34.88
C GLU A 23 -10.16 -8.84 33.50
N TYR A 24 -9.29 -8.89 32.49
CA TYR A 24 -9.51 -9.73 31.30
C TYR A 24 -8.51 -10.88 31.34
N THR A 25 -9.02 -12.07 31.67
CA THR A 25 -8.23 -13.29 31.84
C THR A 25 -7.79 -13.87 30.50
N SER A 26 -6.57 -13.53 30.07
CA SER A 26 -5.92 -14.16 28.92
C SER A 26 -5.60 -15.63 29.22
N ARG A 27 -6.09 -16.53 28.38
CA ARG A 27 -6.12 -17.98 28.62
C ARG A 27 -4.93 -18.69 27.97
N TYR A 28 -3.71 -18.29 28.32
CA TYR A 28 -2.49 -18.97 27.89
C TYR A 28 -1.59 -19.34 29.05
N GLY A 29 -1.19 -20.61 29.09
CA GLY A 29 -0.40 -21.20 30.15
C GLY A 29 1.01 -20.61 30.24
N LYS A 30 1.56 -20.70 31.45
CA LYS A 30 2.92 -20.32 31.82
C LYS A 30 3.95 -21.18 31.08
N ILE A 31 4.32 -20.81 29.85
CA ILE A 31 5.43 -21.45 29.14
C ILE A 31 6.74 -20.94 29.75
N SER A 32 7.45 -21.83 30.43
CA SER A 32 8.82 -21.59 30.89
C SER A 32 9.71 -21.27 29.70
N LEU A 33 10.40 -20.13 29.73
CA LEU A 33 11.47 -19.82 28.80
C LEU A 33 12.69 -20.68 29.13
N GLU A 34 12.76 -21.88 28.55
CA GLU A 34 14.02 -22.65 28.54
C GLU A 34 15.05 -21.92 27.67
N ALA A 35 16.08 -21.40 28.32
CA ALA A 35 17.23 -20.80 27.65
C ALA A 35 18.08 -21.91 26.99
N GLY A 36 17.68 -22.30 25.77
CA GLY A 36 18.19 -23.50 25.09
C GLY A 36 18.62 -23.30 23.63
N SER A 37 19.33 -22.22 23.31
CA SER A 37 19.97 -22.04 21.99
C SER A 37 21.37 -21.44 22.14
N SER A 38 22.39 -22.20 21.76
CA SER A 38 23.81 -21.83 21.88
C SER A 38 24.10 -20.52 21.15
N SER A 39 24.76 -19.57 21.83
CA SER A 39 25.12 -18.26 21.26
C SER A 39 25.87 -18.36 19.92
N LYS A 40 26.65 -19.43 19.72
CA LYS A 40 27.37 -19.70 18.47
C LYS A 40 26.46 -19.88 17.26
N SER A 41 25.25 -20.45 17.41
CA SER A 41 24.33 -20.63 16.27
C SER A 41 23.81 -19.29 15.77
N LYS A 42 23.46 -18.36 16.67
CA LYS A 42 23.08 -16.99 16.33
C LYS A 42 24.24 -16.16 15.75
N GLU A 43 25.49 -16.44 16.10
CA GLU A 43 26.64 -15.77 15.50
C GLU A 43 26.94 -16.23 14.08
N MET A 44 26.76 -17.52 13.75
CA MET A 44 26.96 -18.00 12.38
C MET A 44 25.84 -17.55 11.43
N SER A 45 24.65 -17.25 11.95
CA SER A 45 23.49 -16.74 11.19
C SER A 45 23.36 -15.21 11.15
N ARG A 46 24.48 -14.47 11.22
CA ARG A 46 24.49 -13.00 11.08
C ARG A 46 25.03 -12.57 9.73
N LEU A 47 24.36 -11.58 9.12
CA LEU A 47 24.87 -10.89 7.93
C LEU A 47 26.24 -10.28 8.23
N MET A 48 27.13 -10.36 7.25
CA MET A 48 28.42 -9.70 7.27
C MET A 48 28.24 -8.18 7.16
N LEU A 49 28.93 -7.41 8.00
CA LEU A 49 28.87 -5.94 7.98
C LEU A 49 29.36 -5.36 6.65
N ASN A 50 30.34 -5.99 6.01
CA ASN A 50 30.94 -5.57 4.75
C ASN A 50 30.60 -6.57 3.64
N PRO A 51 30.27 -6.10 2.42
CA PRO A 51 29.97 -6.97 1.29
C PRO A 51 31.21 -7.77 0.84
N ALA A 52 30.99 -8.99 0.38
CA ALA A 52 32.04 -9.88 -0.10
C ALA A 52 32.59 -9.42 -1.46
N LYS A 53 33.62 -8.57 -1.46
CA LYS A 53 34.22 -7.92 -2.65
C LYS A 53 34.57 -8.82 -3.85
N ASN A 54 34.75 -10.12 -3.64
CA ASN A 54 35.12 -11.10 -4.68
C ASN A 54 33.96 -12.05 -5.03
N HIS A 55 32.77 -11.85 -4.48
CA HIS A 55 31.57 -12.61 -4.81
C HIS A 55 30.83 -11.93 -5.96
N LYS A 56 30.24 -12.73 -6.86
CA LYS A 56 29.28 -12.23 -7.84
C LYS A 56 27.91 -12.78 -7.40
N PRO A 57 26.93 -11.92 -7.07
CA PRO A 57 25.63 -12.38 -6.65
C PRO A 57 24.89 -12.99 -7.85
N GLU A 58 23.93 -13.86 -7.55
CA GLU A 58 23.04 -14.43 -8.56
C GLU A 58 21.93 -13.44 -8.92
N THR A 59 21.36 -13.63 -10.11
CA THR A 59 20.15 -12.95 -10.56
C THR A 59 18.94 -13.60 -9.90
N TYR A 60 17.94 -12.82 -9.49
CA TYR A 60 16.70 -13.30 -8.85
C TYR A 60 15.42 -12.81 -9.58
N GLU A 61 15.52 -12.45 -10.85
CA GLU A 61 14.44 -11.90 -11.70
C GLU A 61 13.32 -12.92 -12.03
N ASP A 62 13.65 -14.21 -12.02
CA ASP A 62 12.71 -15.34 -12.16
C ASP A 62 11.82 -15.53 -10.92
N LEU A 63 12.23 -15.01 -9.77
CA LEU A 63 11.42 -15.03 -8.55
C LEU A 63 10.43 -13.88 -8.59
N LYS A 64 9.13 -14.21 -8.74
CA LYS A 64 8.01 -13.27 -8.68
C LYS A 64 7.81 -12.69 -7.27
N LEU A 65 8.73 -11.82 -6.87
CA LEU A 65 8.72 -11.08 -5.62
C LEU A 65 8.77 -9.59 -5.98
N ASP A 66 7.73 -8.85 -5.62
CA ASP A 66 7.58 -7.44 -5.95
C ASP A 66 8.85 -6.65 -5.55
N GLY A 67 9.47 -5.98 -6.53
CA GLY A 67 10.68 -5.16 -6.38
C GLY A 67 11.96 -5.87 -5.87
N SER A 68 11.92 -7.17 -5.54
CA SER A 68 12.88 -7.74 -4.59
C SER A 68 14.18 -8.28 -5.18
N SER A 69 14.33 -8.38 -6.50
CA SER A 69 15.53 -8.99 -7.13
C SER A 69 16.83 -8.27 -6.76
N LEU A 70 16.85 -6.93 -6.85
CA LEU A 70 18.01 -6.11 -6.46
C LEU A 70 18.31 -6.18 -4.95
N LEU A 71 17.26 -6.25 -4.12
CA LEU A 71 17.38 -6.43 -2.68
C LEU A 71 18.04 -7.79 -2.35
N LEU A 72 17.64 -8.87 -3.02
CA LEU A 72 18.21 -10.19 -2.86
C LEU A 72 19.67 -10.26 -3.35
N SER A 73 19.98 -9.74 -4.54
CA SER A 73 21.38 -9.70 -5.02
C SER A 73 22.29 -8.85 -4.13
N SER A 74 21.77 -7.77 -3.54
CA SER A 74 22.50 -6.95 -2.56
C SER A 74 22.69 -7.71 -1.23
N LEU A 75 21.62 -8.32 -0.71
CA LEU A 75 21.63 -9.09 0.53
C LEU A 75 22.54 -10.34 0.42
N GLU A 76 22.64 -10.94 -0.76
CA GLU A 76 23.52 -12.08 -1.02
C GLU A 76 24.98 -11.73 -0.73
N MET A 77 25.42 -10.51 -1.11
CA MET A 77 26.79 -10.03 -0.87
C MET A 77 27.14 -9.92 0.62
N HIS A 78 26.14 -9.86 1.49
CA HIS A 78 26.26 -9.79 2.94
C HIS A 78 26.04 -11.15 3.63
N LEU A 79 25.87 -12.26 2.88
CA LEU A 79 25.73 -13.58 3.49
C LEU A 79 27.03 -14.06 4.16
N PRO A 80 26.93 -14.88 5.23
CA PRO A 80 28.06 -15.61 5.79
C PRO A 80 28.85 -16.37 4.72
N ARG A 81 30.19 -16.43 4.87
CA ARG A 81 31.10 -17.08 3.91
C ARG A 81 30.77 -18.54 3.55
N HIS A 82 30.07 -19.26 4.43
CA HIS A 82 29.63 -20.63 4.17
C HIS A 82 28.37 -20.67 3.29
N LEU A 83 27.47 -19.69 3.42
CA LEU A 83 26.28 -19.53 2.58
C LEU A 83 26.58 -18.92 1.21
N LEU A 84 27.57 -18.04 1.09
CA LEU A 84 28.03 -17.54 -0.23
C LEU A 84 28.41 -18.67 -1.22
N ARG A 85 28.82 -19.82 -0.70
CA ARG A 85 29.18 -21.03 -1.46
C ARG A 85 28.06 -22.08 -1.53
N ALA A 86 26.92 -21.81 -0.89
CA ALA A 86 25.77 -22.70 -0.90
C ALA A 86 24.98 -22.57 -2.22
N PRO A 87 24.17 -23.58 -2.58
CA PRO A 87 23.27 -23.49 -3.73
C PRO A 87 22.31 -22.30 -3.63
N ARG A 88 21.90 -21.79 -4.80
CA ARG A 88 20.95 -20.70 -4.98
C ARG A 88 19.73 -20.77 -4.06
N ASP A 89 19.08 -21.93 -4.02
CA ASP A 89 17.85 -22.12 -3.22
C ASP A 89 18.09 -22.00 -1.71
N GLN A 90 19.27 -22.39 -1.22
CA GLN A 90 19.65 -22.25 0.19
C GLN A 90 19.97 -20.80 0.53
N LYS A 91 20.67 -20.08 -0.35
CA LYS A 91 20.90 -18.63 -0.23
C LYS A 91 19.57 -17.89 -0.22
N PHE A 92 18.68 -18.18 -1.17
CA PHE A 92 17.35 -17.59 -1.25
C PHE A 92 16.50 -17.86 -0.02
N THR A 93 16.41 -19.13 0.43
CA THR A 93 15.64 -19.50 1.63
C THR A 93 16.12 -18.71 2.85
N TYR A 94 17.44 -18.67 3.08
CA TYR A 94 18.02 -17.94 4.20
C TYR A 94 17.79 -16.42 4.11
N MET A 95 17.94 -15.83 2.92
CA MET A 95 17.66 -14.41 2.69
C MET A 95 16.18 -14.06 2.91
N ARG A 96 15.27 -14.91 2.43
CA ARG A 96 13.83 -14.78 2.65
C ARG A 96 13.48 -14.85 4.14
N ASP A 97 14.08 -15.80 4.86
CA ASP A 97 13.81 -15.99 6.30
C ASP A 97 14.32 -14.80 7.12
N ILE A 98 15.49 -14.23 6.77
CA ILE A 98 15.96 -12.95 7.31
C ILE A 98 14.96 -11.82 7.03
N LEU A 99 14.57 -11.60 5.77
CA LEU A 99 13.65 -10.53 5.41
C LEU A 99 12.31 -10.69 6.14
N HIS A 100 11.81 -11.92 6.24
CA HIS A 100 10.62 -12.26 6.99
C HIS A 100 10.74 -11.87 8.48
N ASP A 101 11.85 -12.16 9.16
CA ASP A 101 12.07 -11.80 10.56
C ASP A 101 12.13 -10.30 10.83
N TYR A 102 12.56 -9.49 9.86
CA TYR A 102 12.60 -8.02 9.98
C TYR A 102 11.27 -7.32 9.66
N VAL A 103 10.34 -7.96 8.94
CA VAL A 103 8.98 -7.44 8.81
C VAL A 103 8.25 -7.58 10.16
N PRO A 104 7.50 -6.58 10.64
CA PRO A 104 6.60 -6.76 11.78
C PRO A 104 5.53 -7.81 11.49
N PRO A 105 5.22 -8.76 12.40
CA PRO A 105 4.19 -9.78 12.17
C PRO A 105 2.83 -9.21 11.74
N ALA A 106 2.47 -8.03 12.27
CA ALA A 106 1.23 -7.33 11.93
C ALA A 106 1.15 -6.86 10.46
N LEU A 107 2.29 -6.56 9.81
CA LEU A 107 2.29 -6.20 8.38
C LEU A 107 2.10 -7.45 7.52
N ARG A 108 2.85 -8.53 7.79
CA ARG A 108 2.68 -9.82 7.08
C ARG A 108 1.23 -10.32 7.11
N SER A 109 0.59 -10.27 8.27
CA SER A 109 -0.81 -10.66 8.40
C SER A 109 -1.74 -9.75 7.60
N ARG A 110 -1.47 -8.43 7.53
CA ARG A 110 -2.28 -7.50 6.73
C ARG A 110 -2.15 -7.77 5.24
N ASP A 111 -0.93 -7.92 4.73
CA ASP A 111 -0.68 -8.11 3.29
C ASP A 111 -1.32 -9.43 2.80
N GLN A 112 -1.14 -10.50 3.59
CA GLN A 112 -1.77 -11.80 3.32
C GLN A 112 -3.30 -11.72 3.40
N MET A 113 -3.87 -11.04 4.41
CA MET A 113 -5.32 -10.85 4.51
C MET A 113 -5.88 -10.01 3.37
N GLN A 114 -5.17 -8.97 2.92
CA GLN A 114 -5.56 -8.13 1.78
C GLN A 114 -5.55 -8.94 0.49
N LYS A 115 -4.52 -9.77 0.27
CA LYS A 115 -4.46 -10.70 -0.87
C LYS A 115 -5.63 -11.69 -0.88
N GLU A 116 -5.88 -12.38 0.24
CA GLU A 116 -7.02 -13.32 0.35
C GLU A 116 -8.38 -12.64 0.17
N TYR A 117 -8.51 -11.39 0.60
CA TYR A 117 -9.71 -10.58 0.40
C TYR A 117 -9.92 -10.24 -1.08
N ARG A 118 -8.86 -9.80 -1.79
CA ARG A 118 -8.91 -9.56 -3.25
C ARG A 118 -9.20 -10.84 -4.04
N GLU A 119 -8.56 -11.96 -3.69
CA GLU A 119 -8.82 -13.27 -4.33
C GLU A 119 -10.29 -13.73 -4.15
N LYS A 120 -10.91 -13.45 -3.01
CA LYS A 120 -12.36 -13.72 -2.78
C LYS A 120 -13.26 -12.85 -3.64
N ILE A 121 -12.91 -11.59 -3.86
CA ILE A 121 -13.65 -10.71 -4.78
C ILE A 121 -13.47 -11.20 -6.23
N MET A 122 -12.22 -11.39 -6.68
CA MET A 122 -11.91 -11.81 -8.05
C MET A 122 -12.52 -13.18 -8.45
N SER A 123 -12.78 -14.06 -7.48
CA SER A 123 -13.45 -15.35 -7.71
C SER A 123 -14.98 -15.29 -7.66
N SER A 124 -15.56 -14.20 -7.17
CA SER A 124 -17.01 -14.07 -6.89
C SER A 124 -17.70 -12.93 -7.66
N TYR A 125 -16.94 -11.93 -8.08
CA TYR A 125 -17.39 -10.80 -8.90
C TYR A 125 -17.18 -11.10 -10.38
N GLN A 126 -18.13 -10.68 -11.23
CA GLN A 126 -18.00 -10.72 -12.68
C GLN A 126 -17.99 -9.29 -13.21
N PRO A 127 -16.90 -8.84 -13.88
CA PRO A 127 -16.84 -7.50 -14.42
C PRO A 127 -17.88 -7.24 -15.52
N LEU A 128 -18.42 -6.03 -15.56
CA LEU A 128 -19.38 -5.60 -16.58
C LEU A 128 -18.67 -5.20 -17.89
N HIS A 129 -17.50 -4.55 -17.77
CA HIS A 129 -16.70 -4.00 -18.85
C HIS A 129 -15.27 -4.56 -18.80
N GLN A 130 -15.08 -5.76 -19.37
CA GLN A 130 -13.77 -6.43 -19.42
C GLN A 130 -12.68 -5.58 -20.11
N GLU A 131 -13.06 -4.70 -21.03
CA GLU A 131 -12.18 -3.73 -21.69
C GLU A 131 -11.44 -2.79 -20.73
N LEU A 132 -11.98 -2.50 -19.53
CA LEU A 132 -11.32 -1.66 -18.52
C LEU A 132 -10.09 -2.31 -17.88
N TYR A 133 -9.95 -3.63 -18.00
CA TYR A 133 -8.88 -4.42 -17.35
C TYR A 133 -7.60 -4.49 -18.19
N THR A 134 -7.65 -3.97 -19.42
CA THR A 134 -6.55 -3.94 -20.38
C THR A 134 -6.39 -2.53 -20.91
N ILE A 135 -5.18 -1.97 -20.91
CA ILE A 135 -4.95 -0.69 -21.60
C ILE A 135 -5.06 -0.90 -23.11
N ASP A 136 -6.15 -0.38 -23.68
CA ASP A 136 -6.17 0.11 -25.06
C ASP A 136 -5.92 1.63 -25.01
N PRO A 137 -4.75 2.12 -25.43
CA PRO A 137 -4.44 3.55 -25.38
C PRO A 137 -5.44 4.40 -26.19
N VAL A 138 -5.96 3.88 -27.30
CA VAL A 138 -6.85 4.61 -28.22
C VAL A 138 -8.26 4.73 -27.68
N ALA A 139 -8.72 3.79 -26.86
CA ALA A 139 -10.00 3.87 -26.16
C ALA A 139 -9.90 4.65 -24.83
N LEU A 140 -8.76 4.55 -24.13
CA LEU A 140 -8.59 5.10 -22.80
C LEU A 140 -8.23 6.60 -22.82
N PHE A 141 -7.35 7.03 -23.72
CA PHE A 141 -6.79 8.39 -23.71
C PHE A 141 -7.30 9.28 -24.84
N VAL A 142 -7.34 10.60 -24.60
CA VAL A 142 -7.59 11.59 -25.67
C VAL A 142 -6.42 11.64 -26.67
N PRO A 143 -6.68 11.86 -27.98
CA PRO A 143 -5.62 11.81 -29.00
C PRO A 143 -4.48 12.82 -28.80
N THR A 144 -4.76 13.97 -28.18
CA THR A 144 -3.78 14.99 -27.82
C THR A 144 -2.79 14.48 -26.76
N PHE A 145 -3.30 13.78 -25.74
CA PHE A 145 -2.49 13.15 -24.69
C PHE A 145 -1.59 12.05 -25.27
N LEU A 146 -2.16 11.12 -26.05
CA LEU A 146 -1.39 10.06 -26.72
C LEU A 146 -0.26 10.62 -27.58
N LYS A 147 -0.54 11.67 -28.36
CA LYS A 147 0.48 12.31 -29.18
C LYS A 147 1.59 12.89 -28.30
N ALA A 148 1.26 13.57 -27.21
CA ALA A 148 2.26 14.17 -26.34
C ALA A 148 3.18 13.12 -25.68
N ILE A 149 2.60 11.99 -25.23
CA ILE A 149 3.32 10.82 -24.69
C ILE A 149 4.22 10.17 -25.75
N ASN A 150 3.72 9.96 -26.97
CA ASN A 150 4.51 9.38 -28.06
C ASN A 150 5.66 10.30 -28.53
N ASP A 151 5.44 11.62 -28.55
CA ASP A 151 6.47 12.62 -28.85
C ASP A 151 7.53 12.67 -27.72
N ASN A 152 7.14 12.37 -26.47
CA ASN A 152 7.99 12.27 -25.27
C ASN A 152 8.98 13.44 -25.08
N THR A 153 8.51 14.68 -25.28
CA THR A 153 9.30 15.89 -25.05
C THR A 153 8.62 16.81 -24.04
N GLU A 154 9.41 17.59 -23.29
CA GLU A 154 8.86 18.63 -22.42
C GLU A 154 7.96 19.61 -23.18
N LYS A 155 8.29 19.93 -24.43
CA LYS A 155 7.48 20.81 -25.29
C LYS A 155 6.13 20.19 -25.68
N SER A 156 6.08 18.89 -25.96
CA SER A 156 4.81 18.20 -26.27
C SER A 156 3.93 18.08 -25.03
N PHE A 157 4.51 17.78 -23.86
CA PHE A 157 3.78 17.79 -22.59
C PHE A 157 3.24 19.18 -22.24
N ARG A 158 4.07 20.22 -22.30
CA ARG A 158 3.64 21.62 -22.05
C ARG A 158 2.60 22.13 -23.06
N SER A 159 2.42 21.49 -24.22
CA SER A 159 1.37 21.88 -25.17
C SER A 159 -0.03 21.39 -24.81
N ILE A 160 -0.15 20.38 -23.93
CA ILE A 160 -1.43 19.82 -23.48
C ILE A 160 -1.78 20.16 -22.03
N MET A 161 -0.84 20.78 -21.30
CA MET A 161 -0.96 21.09 -19.87
C MET A 161 -1.14 22.59 -19.62
N SER A 162 -1.87 22.92 -18.56
CA SER A 162 -1.87 24.26 -17.94
C SER A 162 -1.50 24.16 -16.45
N GLU A 163 -0.77 25.16 -15.95
CA GLU A 163 -0.30 25.23 -14.57
C GLU A 163 -1.08 26.32 -13.81
N PRO A 164 -2.27 26.02 -13.24
CA PRO A 164 -3.08 27.00 -12.50
C PRO A 164 -2.42 27.48 -11.20
N ALA A 165 -1.48 26.72 -10.65
CA ALA A 165 -0.69 27.09 -9.47
C ALA A 165 0.69 26.40 -9.52
N PRO A 166 1.74 26.96 -8.89
CA PRO A 166 3.10 26.42 -8.97
C PRO A 166 3.17 24.93 -8.59
N GLY A 167 3.65 24.10 -9.53
CA GLY A 167 3.77 22.66 -9.34
C GLY A 167 2.43 21.90 -9.35
N ILE A 168 1.33 22.51 -9.82
CA ILE A 168 0.04 21.85 -10.05
C ILE A 168 -0.27 21.92 -11.54
N PHE A 169 -0.25 20.77 -12.22
CA PHE A 169 -0.55 20.66 -13.65
C PHE A 169 -1.95 20.09 -13.89
N THR A 170 -2.62 20.61 -14.92
CA THR A 170 -3.96 20.17 -15.35
C THR A 170 -3.95 19.92 -16.85
N PHE A 171 -4.59 18.83 -17.29
CA PHE A 171 -4.65 18.41 -18.69
C PHE A 171 -5.81 17.45 -18.91
N GLU A 172 -6.28 17.36 -20.16
CA GLU A 172 -7.21 16.32 -20.57
C GLU A 172 -6.43 15.02 -20.81
N MET A 173 -6.84 13.94 -20.14
CA MET A 173 -6.18 12.63 -20.21
C MET A 173 -7.13 11.55 -20.74
N LEU A 174 -8.23 11.31 -20.03
CA LEU A 174 -9.15 10.21 -20.30
C LEU A 174 -10.22 10.60 -21.33
N GLN A 175 -10.64 9.65 -22.16
CA GLN A 175 -11.81 9.85 -23.01
C GLN A 175 -13.09 9.87 -22.16
N PRO A 176 -14.09 10.72 -22.48
CA PRO A 176 -15.39 10.70 -21.80
C PRO A 176 -16.04 9.32 -21.79
N ARG A 177 -15.89 8.55 -22.88
CA ARG A 177 -16.42 7.19 -22.98
C ARG A 177 -15.78 6.23 -21.99
N PHE A 178 -14.47 6.34 -21.75
CA PHE A 178 -13.79 5.54 -20.74
C PHE A 178 -14.29 5.90 -19.32
N CYS A 179 -14.51 7.19 -19.05
CA CYS A 179 -15.09 7.64 -17.79
C CYS A 179 -16.51 7.09 -17.56
N GLU A 180 -17.37 7.09 -18.57
CA GLU A 180 -18.70 6.47 -18.50
C GLU A 180 -18.64 4.98 -18.12
N LEU A 181 -17.79 4.21 -18.82
CA LEU A 181 -17.60 2.78 -18.59
C LEU A 181 -17.07 2.48 -17.18
N LEU A 182 -16.11 3.29 -16.71
CA LEU A 182 -15.53 3.15 -15.39
C LEU A 182 -16.55 3.46 -14.28
N ILE A 183 -17.42 4.45 -14.47
CA ILE A 183 -18.53 4.75 -13.55
C ILE A 183 -19.54 3.60 -13.53
N SER A 184 -19.96 3.07 -14.69
CA SER A 184 -20.91 1.95 -14.75
C SER A 184 -20.33 0.65 -14.18
N GLU A 185 -19.02 0.42 -14.28
CA GLU A 185 -18.33 -0.69 -13.61
C GLU A 185 -18.37 -0.54 -12.08
N VAL A 186 -18.04 0.64 -11.54
CA VAL A 186 -18.12 0.89 -10.09
C VAL A 186 -19.54 0.73 -9.57
N GLU A 187 -20.54 1.24 -10.29
CA GLU A 187 -21.95 1.00 -9.94
C GLU A 187 -22.33 -0.49 -9.98
N HIS A 188 -21.79 -1.27 -10.93
CA HIS A 188 -22.03 -2.71 -11.00
C HIS A 188 -21.42 -3.44 -9.81
N PHE A 189 -20.20 -3.05 -9.44
CA PHE A 189 -19.50 -3.56 -8.26
C PHE A 189 -20.27 -3.25 -6.98
N GLU A 190 -20.69 -2.01 -6.73
CA GLU A 190 -21.47 -1.66 -5.53
C GLU A 190 -22.81 -2.43 -5.47
N LYS A 191 -23.52 -2.57 -6.60
CA LYS A 191 -24.74 -3.39 -6.68
C LYS A 191 -24.48 -4.88 -6.38
N TRP A 192 -23.31 -5.41 -6.75
CA TRP A 192 -22.90 -6.77 -6.39
C TRP A 192 -22.57 -6.90 -4.90
N VAL A 193 -21.84 -5.94 -4.32
CA VAL A 193 -21.55 -5.85 -2.87
C VAL A 193 -22.84 -5.86 -2.05
N ASP A 194 -23.80 -4.99 -2.41
CA ASP A 194 -25.07 -4.85 -1.72
C ASP A 194 -25.94 -6.11 -1.78
N ARG A 195 -25.88 -6.86 -2.89
CA ARG A 195 -26.62 -8.12 -3.07
C ARG A 195 -25.99 -9.29 -2.35
N THR A 196 -24.65 -9.37 -2.34
CA THR A 196 -23.90 -10.47 -1.70
C THR A 196 -23.68 -10.24 -0.20
N LYS A 197 -23.87 -9.01 0.29
CA LYS A 197 -23.48 -8.56 1.64
C LYS A 197 -22.00 -8.80 1.93
N PHE A 198 -21.17 -8.65 0.89
CA PHE A 198 -19.72 -8.72 1.01
C PHE A 198 -19.19 -7.48 1.75
N THR A 199 -18.25 -7.66 2.68
CA THR A 199 -17.62 -6.52 3.37
C THR A 199 -16.46 -6.01 2.52
N VAL A 200 -16.64 -4.88 1.84
CA VAL A 200 -15.55 -4.20 1.09
C VAL A 200 -14.84 -3.16 1.94
N MET A 201 -13.54 -2.97 1.67
CA MET A 201 -12.79 -1.83 2.19
C MET A 201 -13.23 -0.55 1.48
N ARG A 202 -13.45 0.53 2.24
CA ARG A 202 -13.78 1.85 1.68
C ARG A 202 -12.51 2.69 1.51
N PRO A 203 -12.46 3.58 0.49
CA PRO A 203 -11.22 4.29 0.15
C PRO A 203 -10.67 5.22 1.24
N ASN A 204 -11.54 5.77 2.07
CA ASN A 204 -11.18 6.64 3.19
C ASN A 204 -12.22 6.50 4.30
N THR A 205 -11.82 6.60 5.56
CA THR A 205 -12.68 6.60 6.75
C THR A 205 -13.77 7.68 6.71
N MET A 206 -13.59 8.75 5.95
CA MET A 206 -14.56 9.84 5.79
C MET A 206 -15.50 9.70 4.58
N ASN A 207 -15.28 8.75 3.67
CA ASN A 207 -16.11 8.57 2.47
C ASN A 207 -16.85 7.23 2.56
N GLN A 208 -18.16 7.26 2.84
CA GLN A 208 -18.99 6.06 2.92
C GLN A 208 -19.26 5.39 1.55
N TYR A 209 -19.05 6.12 0.45
CA TYR A 209 -19.38 5.71 -0.92
C TYR A 209 -18.15 5.74 -1.83
N GLY A 210 -18.13 4.82 -2.81
CA GLY A 210 -16.99 4.62 -3.71
C GLY A 210 -16.21 3.34 -3.42
N ALA A 211 -15.33 2.97 -4.36
CA ALA A 211 -14.66 1.67 -4.42
C ALA A 211 -13.16 1.80 -4.67
N VAL A 212 -12.38 0.89 -4.07
CA VAL A 212 -10.96 0.70 -4.37
C VAL A 212 -10.85 -0.13 -5.65
N LEU A 213 -10.22 0.41 -6.69
CA LEU A 213 -10.16 -0.18 -8.03
C LEU A 213 -9.34 -1.47 -8.07
N ASP A 214 -8.29 -1.53 -7.25
CA ASP A 214 -7.46 -2.72 -7.10
C ASP A 214 -8.25 -3.94 -6.60
N ASP A 215 -9.30 -3.72 -5.79
CA ASP A 215 -9.98 -4.79 -5.06
C ASP A 215 -10.82 -5.68 -5.97
N PHE A 216 -11.32 -5.13 -7.08
CA PHE A 216 -12.05 -5.84 -8.13
C PHE A 216 -11.23 -6.00 -9.42
N GLY A 217 -9.89 -5.84 -9.34
CA GLY A 217 -8.94 -6.35 -10.32
C GLY A 217 -8.33 -5.35 -11.32
N LEU A 218 -8.54 -4.03 -11.15
CA LEU A 218 -7.95 -3.02 -12.05
C LEU A 218 -6.46 -2.73 -11.78
N GLN A 219 -5.88 -3.29 -10.72
CA GLN A 219 -4.47 -3.09 -10.34
C GLN A 219 -3.47 -3.27 -11.51
N PRO A 220 -3.53 -4.33 -12.36
CA PRO A 220 -2.58 -4.50 -13.47
C PRO A 220 -2.71 -3.43 -14.56
N MET A 221 -3.90 -2.84 -14.73
CA MET A 221 -4.13 -1.73 -15.64
C MET A 221 -3.55 -0.43 -15.05
N LEU A 222 -3.78 -0.18 -13.76
CA LEU A 222 -3.25 0.99 -13.06
C LEU A 222 -1.72 1.00 -12.94
N ASN A 223 -1.09 -0.17 -12.73
CA ASN A 223 0.38 -0.31 -12.81
C ASN A 223 0.91 0.21 -14.16
N LYS A 224 0.36 -0.27 -15.28
CA LYS A 224 0.78 0.16 -16.62
C LYS A 224 0.47 1.63 -16.87
N LEU A 225 -0.67 2.14 -16.40
CA LEU A 225 -1.02 3.56 -16.48
C LEU A 225 0.07 4.41 -15.80
N MET A 226 0.48 4.00 -14.60
CA MET A 226 1.55 4.67 -13.85
C MET A 226 2.91 4.57 -14.56
N GLU A 227 3.32 3.37 -14.95
CA GLU A 227 4.63 3.09 -15.55
C GLU A 227 4.81 3.74 -16.93
N ASP A 228 3.86 3.52 -17.85
CA ASP A 228 4.00 3.88 -19.27
C ASP A 228 3.56 5.34 -19.56
N PHE A 229 2.65 5.91 -18.78
CA PHE A 229 2.00 7.21 -19.10
C PHE A 229 2.19 8.29 -18.05
N ILE A 230 2.19 7.97 -16.75
CA ILE A 230 2.37 8.99 -15.68
C ILE A 230 3.84 9.22 -15.34
N SER A 231 4.65 8.16 -15.22
CA SER A 231 6.08 8.24 -14.91
C SER A 231 6.89 9.12 -15.89
N PRO A 232 6.66 9.10 -17.22
CA PRO A 232 7.32 10.03 -18.14
C PRO A 232 7.04 11.50 -17.84
N LEU A 233 5.81 11.84 -17.44
CA LEU A 233 5.41 13.19 -17.07
C LEU A 233 6.07 13.61 -15.76
N SER A 234 5.96 12.75 -14.73
CA SER A 234 6.54 13.00 -13.41
C SER A 234 8.05 13.18 -13.47
N LYS A 235 8.75 12.40 -14.28
CA LYS A 235 10.19 12.52 -14.53
C LYS A 235 10.59 13.87 -15.12
N VAL A 236 9.74 14.51 -15.91
CA VAL A 236 10.01 15.84 -16.51
C VAL A 236 9.67 16.97 -15.54
N PHE A 237 8.47 16.95 -14.94
CA PHE A 237 7.98 18.08 -14.14
C PHE A 237 8.39 18.04 -12.65
N TYR A 238 8.75 16.86 -12.13
CA TYR A 238 9.10 16.65 -10.73
C TYR A 238 10.47 15.96 -10.57
N ALA A 239 11.43 16.27 -11.45
CA ALA A 239 12.78 15.70 -11.41
C ALA A 239 13.45 15.88 -10.03
N GLU A 240 13.33 17.07 -9.43
CA GLU A 240 13.87 17.40 -8.10
C GLU A 240 13.16 16.67 -6.93
N LEU A 241 11.98 16.10 -7.17
CA LEU A 241 11.18 15.37 -6.17
C LEU A 241 11.22 13.84 -6.39
N GLY A 242 12.12 13.34 -7.25
CA GLY A 242 12.21 11.91 -7.55
C GLY A 242 11.08 11.41 -8.47
N GLY A 243 10.55 12.24 -9.37
CA GLY A 243 9.48 11.86 -10.29
C GLY A 243 9.78 10.67 -11.22
N SER A 244 11.01 10.16 -11.25
CA SER A 244 11.42 8.91 -11.92
C SER A 244 11.39 7.66 -11.03
N THR A 245 10.98 7.76 -9.77
CA THR A 245 10.98 6.64 -8.79
C THR A 245 9.58 6.34 -8.25
N LEU A 246 8.53 6.52 -9.08
CA LEU A 246 7.19 6.08 -8.76
C LEU A 246 7.14 4.54 -8.79
N ASP A 247 6.85 3.92 -7.65
CA ASP A 247 6.91 2.48 -7.43
C ASP A 247 5.59 1.88 -6.90
N SER A 248 4.59 2.73 -6.63
CA SER A 248 3.38 2.37 -5.91
C SER A 248 2.20 3.26 -6.30
N HIS A 249 1.00 2.68 -6.34
CA HIS A 249 -0.26 3.39 -6.57
C HIS A 249 -1.33 2.91 -5.60
N HIS A 250 -2.37 3.72 -5.42
CA HIS A 250 -3.61 3.31 -4.75
C HIS A 250 -4.80 3.90 -5.51
N GLY A 251 -5.43 3.08 -6.36
CA GLY A 251 -6.53 3.54 -7.21
C GLY A 251 -7.87 3.41 -6.51
N PHE A 252 -8.62 4.51 -6.42
CA PHE A 252 -9.98 4.50 -5.89
C PHE A 252 -10.85 5.55 -6.56
N ILE A 253 -12.17 5.32 -6.54
CA ILE A 253 -13.19 6.29 -6.95
C ILE A 253 -13.99 6.71 -5.72
N VAL A 254 -14.30 8.01 -5.64
CA VAL A 254 -15.16 8.61 -4.61
C VAL A 254 -16.41 9.15 -5.29
N GLU A 255 -17.56 8.91 -4.68
CA GLU A 255 -18.82 9.53 -5.07
C GLU A 255 -19.20 10.63 -4.07
N PHE A 256 -19.46 11.84 -4.57
CA PHE A 256 -19.99 12.95 -3.78
C PHE A 256 -21.42 13.25 -4.19
N GLY A 257 -22.31 13.50 -3.22
CA GLY A 257 -23.70 13.85 -3.52
C GLY A 257 -24.33 14.72 -2.45
N LEU A 258 -25.36 15.48 -2.81
CA LEU A 258 -26.11 16.35 -1.89
C LEU A 258 -26.77 15.61 -0.70
N HIS A 259 -26.79 14.27 -0.73
CA HIS A 259 -27.25 13.39 0.36
C HIS A 259 -26.21 12.29 0.69
N LYS A 260 -24.95 12.46 0.25
CA LYS A 260 -23.81 11.53 0.45
C LYS A 260 -22.58 12.34 0.86
N ASP A 261 -22.34 12.41 2.17
CA ASP A 261 -21.21 13.02 2.89
C ASP A 261 -20.50 14.22 2.23
N VAL A 262 -20.92 15.42 2.62
CA VAL A 262 -20.25 16.68 2.28
C VAL A 262 -19.30 17.09 3.41
N GLU A 263 -18.12 16.47 3.49
CA GLU A 263 -16.92 17.07 4.10
C GLU A 263 -15.67 16.18 3.93
N MET A 264 -14.82 16.48 2.94
CA MET A 264 -13.44 15.99 2.97
C MET A 264 -12.63 16.83 3.97
N GLY A 265 -12.48 16.31 5.19
CA GLY A 265 -11.52 16.83 6.17
C GLY A 265 -10.11 16.93 5.55
N LYS A 266 -9.40 18.02 5.86
CA LYS A 266 -8.13 18.37 5.21
C LYS A 266 -7.05 17.29 5.41
N SER A 267 -6.78 16.52 4.37
CA SER A 267 -5.54 15.73 4.24
C SER A 267 -4.43 16.62 3.68
N TYR A 268 -3.33 16.75 4.41
CA TYR A 268 -2.12 17.39 3.90
C TYR A 268 -1.38 16.41 2.98
N ALA A 269 -0.87 16.94 1.86
CA ALA A 269 0.12 16.28 1.02
C ALA A 269 1.54 16.52 1.56
#